data_AF-A0A3B9RZB6-F1
#
_entry.id   AF-A0A3B9RZB6-F1
#
_cell.length_a   1.000
_cell.length_b   1.000
_cell.length_c   1.000
_cell.angle_alpha   90.00
_cell.angle_beta   90.00
_cell.angle_gamma   90.00
#
_symmetry.space_group_name_H-M   'P 1'
#
loop_
_entity.id
_entity.type
_entity.pdbx_description
1 polymer ?
#
loop_
_entity_poly.entity_id
_entity_poly.type
_entity_poly.pdbx_seq_one_letter_code
_entity_poly.pdbx_strand_id
1 'polypeptide(L)' 'MFCVKCGKKIDDAHDFCPKCGSKKATSQNNVLPTKSKSLGSVPIIGI' A
#
# COMPACT_ATOMS: atom_id res chain seq x y z
N MET A 1 -1.54 -15.50 -6.95
CA MET A 1 -0.13 -15.14 -7.33
C MET A 1 0.70 -14.67 -6.11
N PHE A 2 1.99 -14.32 -6.25
CA PHE A 2 2.82 -13.77 -5.14
C PHE A 2 3.14 -12.28 -5.33
N CYS A 3 3.18 -11.52 -4.24
CA CYS A 3 3.48 -10.09 -4.26
C CYS A 3 4.91 -9.84 -4.74
N VAL A 4 5.06 -9.05 -5.81
CA VAL A 4 6.38 -8.65 -6.31
C VAL A 4 7.16 -7.74 -5.37
N LYS A 5 6.50 -7.08 -4.40
CA LYS A 5 7.19 -6.21 -3.43
C LYS A 5 7.60 -6.90 -2.13
N CYS A 6 6.81 -7.87 -1.65
CA CYS A 6 7.04 -8.48 -0.33
C CYS A 6 7.11 -10.02 -0.37
N GLY A 7 6.95 -10.65 -1.53
CA GLY A 7 7.02 -12.10 -1.71
C GLY A 7 5.87 -12.90 -1.11
N LYS A 8 4.84 -12.25 -0.56
CA LYS A 8 3.75 -12.94 0.12
C LYS A 8 2.66 -13.38 -0.86
N LYS A 9 1.99 -14.49 -0.56
CA LYS A 9 0.88 -14.99 -1.38
C LYS A 9 -0.26 -13.95 -1.41
N ILE A 10 -0.75 -13.63 -2.60
CA ILE A 10 -1.91 -12.77 -2.85
C ILE A 10 -2.93 -13.56 -3.65
N ASP A 11 -4.13 -13.68 -3.09
CA ASP A 11 -5.28 -14.26 -3.79
C ASP A 11 -5.70 -13.43 -4.98
N ASP A 12 -6.19 -14.08 -6.02
CA ASP A 12 -6.50 -13.41 -7.30
C ASP A 12 -7.79 -12.59 -7.24
N ALA A 13 -8.56 -12.74 -6.17
CA ALA A 13 -9.69 -11.87 -5.82
C ALA A 13 -9.28 -10.49 -5.26
N HIS A 14 -8.00 -10.24 -4.97
CA HIS A 14 -7.56 -9.02 -4.29
C HIS A 14 -6.70 -8.15 -5.20
N ASP A 15 -7.15 -6.97 -5.61
CA ASP A 15 -6.35 -6.07 -6.46
C ASP A 15 -5.07 -5.54 -5.79
N PHE A 16 -4.99 -5.65 -4.47
CA PHE A 16 -3.88 -5.17 -3.65
C PHE A 16 -3.40 -6.24 -2.69
N CYS A 17 -2.11 -6.17 -2.34
CA CYS A 17 -1.53 -7.05 -1.32
C CYS A 17 -2.05 -6.64 0.06
N PRO A 18 -2.82 -7.47 0.77
CA PRO A 18 -3.37 -7.13 2.10
C PRO A 18 -2.27 -7.01 3.18
N LYS A 19 -1.04 -7.41 2.86
CA LYS A 19 0.08 -7.46 3.80
C LYS A 19 0.99 -6.24 3.73
N CYS A 20 1.22 -5.70 2.53
CA CYS A 20 2.07 -4.51 2.35
C CYS A 20 1.34 -3.33 1.69
N GLY A 21 0.12 -3.51 1.21
CA GLY A 21 -0.68 -2.50 0.50
C GLY A 21 -0.23 -2.24 -0.94
N SER A 22 0.72 -3.03 -1.48
CA SER A 22 1.18 -2.86 -2.87
C SER A 22 0.17 -3.46 -3.83
N LYS A 23 -0.14 -2.72 -4.91
CA LYS A 23 -1.04 -3.17 -5.98
C LYS A 23 -0.48 -4.42 -6.67
N LYS A 24 -1.36 -5.28 -7.18
CA LYS A 24 -0.95 -6.30 -8.16
C LYS A 24 -0.43 -5.61 -9.41
N ALA A 25 0.55 -6.23 -10.09
CA ALA A 25 1.14 -5.72 -11.33
C ALA A 25 0.19 -5.91 -12.53
N THR A 26 -1.03 -5.41 -12.42
CA THR A 26 -1.98 -5.30 -13.53
C THR A 26 -1.93 -3.84 -13.99
N SER A 27 -1.79 -3.62 -15.30
CA SER A 27 -1.46 -2.36 -15.97
C SER A 27 -2.46 -1.19 -15.76
N GLN A 28 -2.67 -0.77 -14.51
CA GLN A 28 -3.49 0.38 -14.16
C GLN A 28 -2.59 1.60 -13.99
N ASN A 29 -2.51 2.33 -15.10
CA ASN A 29 -1.91 3.64 -15.28
C ASN A 29 -2.36 4.63 -14.19
N ASN A 30 -1.39 5.31 -13.57
CA ASN A 30 -1.49 6.60 -12.89
C ASN A 30 -2.25 6.82 -11.56
N VAL A 31 -2.52 5.80 -10.74
CA VAL A 31 -2.86 6.06 -9.32
C VAL A 31 -1.69 5.69 -8.43
N LEU A 32 -0.97 6.69 -7.93
CA LEU A 32 -0.09 6.55 -6.76
C LEU A 32 -0.91 5.86 -5.66
N PRO A 33 -0.46 4.73 -5.06
CA PRO A 33 -1.05 4.30 -3.81
C PRO A 33 -0.61 5.34 -2.79
N THR A 34 -1.38 6.41 -2.64
CA THR A 34 -1.27 7.27 -1.46
C THR A 34 -1.53 6.32 -0.31
N LYS A 35 -0.43 5.87 0.29
CA LYS A 35 -0.39 5.20 1.57
C LYS A 35 -1.13 6.14 2.52
N SER A 36 -2.44 5.96 2.62
CA SER A 36 -3.28 6.58 3.62
C SER A 36 -2.92 5.91 4.95
N LYS A 37 -1.74 6.27 5.45
CA LYS A 37 -1.48 6.29 6.87
C LYS A 37 -1.65 7.74 7.26
N SER A 38 -2.92 8.09 7.41
CA SER A 38 -3.35 9.07 8.37
C SER A 38 -2.73 8.71 9.72
N LEU A 39 -1.58 9.29 10.02
CA LEU A 39 -0.94 9.33 11.32
C LEU A 39 -0.18 10.67 11.31
N GLY A 40 -0.83 11.82 11.43
CA GLY A 40 -1.91 12.08 12.37
C GLY A 40 -1.34 12.25 13.77
N SER A 41 -0.40 13.19 13.95
CA SER A 41 -0.15 13.92 15.20
C SER A 41 1.09 14.82 15.06
N VAL A 42 0.93 15.98 14.43
CA VAL A 42 1.75 17.16 14.74
C VAL A 42 0.97 17.93 15.80
N PRO A 43 1.45 17.98 17.05
CA PRO A 43 1.36 19.24 17.80
C PRO A 43 2.67 19.57 18.57
N ILE A 44 3.43 20.57 18.13
CA ILE A 44 3.62 21.96 18.62
C ILE A 44 4.77 22.13 19.65
N ILE A 45 5.69 23.04 19.30
CA ILE A 45 6.67 23.82 20.09
C ILE A 45 6.82 23.48 21.59
N GLY A 46 8.08 23.33 22.03
CA GLY A 46 8.49 23.55 23.41
C GLY A 46 9.92 24.10 23.43
N ILE A 47 10.00 25.44 23.51
CA ILE A 47 11.08 26.30 24.02
C ILE A 47 12.45 25.66 24.30
#